data_AF-A0A914LDI3-F1
#
_entry.id   AF-A0A914LDI3-F1
#
_cell.length_a   1.000
_cell.length_b   1.000
_cell.length_c   1.000
_cell.angle_alpha   90.00
_cell.angle_beta   90.00
_cell.angle_gamma   90.00
#
_symmetry.space_group_name_H-M   'P 1'
#
loop_
_entity.id
_entity.type
_entity.pdbx_description
1 polymer ?
#
loop_
_entity_poly.entity_id
_entity_poly.type
_entity_poly.pdbx_seq_one_letter_code
_entity_poly.pdbx_strand_id
1 'polypeptide(L)'
;MKEMQVYSKILLQTCFVDIVGICMFVVSQPVYISDNGVGTTWNYGPIHFLPNPWQSIILRINNFMARVTSLNVCTLFIYRYLVVVR
;
A
#
# COMPACT_ATOMS: atom_id res chain seq x y z
N MET A 1 1.78 -30.38 0.28
CA MET A 1 2.35 -29.74 1.49
C MET A 1 3.25 -28.54 1.19
N LYS A 2 4.21 -28.62 0.25
CA LYS A 2 5.09 -27.48 -0.09
C LYS A 2 4.32 -26.25 -0.60
N GLU A 3 3.28 -26.44 -1.41
CA GLU A 3 2.46 -25.34 -1.93
C GLU A 3 1.72 -24.58 -0.82
N MET A 4 1.05 -25.30 0.10
CA MET A 4 0.44 -24.68 1.29
C MET A 4 1.45 -23.89 2.13
N GLN A 5 2.70 -24.36 2.24
CA GLN A 5 3.75 -23.65 2.96
C GLN A 5 4.19 -22.37 2.23
N VAL A 6 4.33 -22.41 0.90
CA VAL A 6 4.66 -21.24 0.08
C VAL A 6 3.53 -20.21 0.13
N TYR A 7 2.29 -20.66 -0.03
CA TYR A 7 1.11 -19.81 0.09
C TYR A 7 1.03 -19.10 1.45
N SER A 8 1.26 -19.84 2.55
CA SER A 8 1.24 -19.27 3.90
C SER A 8 2.32 -18.20 4.10
N LYS A 9 3.50 -18.37 3.49
CA LYS A 9 4.57 -17.36 3.52
C LYS A 9 4.19 -16.10 2.76
N ILE A 10 3.63 -16.24 1.56
CA ILE A 10 3.15 -15.09 0.75
C ILE A 10 2.05 -14.34 1.50
N LEU A 11 1.12 -15.08 2.11
CA LEU A 11 0.03 -14.50 2.90
C LEU A 11 0.58 -13.72 4.09
N LEU A 12 1.51 -14.31 4.85
CA LEU A 12 2.11 -13.66 6.02
C LEU A 12 2.89 -12.39 5.66
N GLN A 13 3.64 -12.40 4.56
CA GLN A 13 4.32 -11.21 4.03
C GLN A 13 3.31 -10.13 3.61
N THR A 14 2.23 -10.52 2.96
CA THR A 14 1.17 -9.60 2.54
C THR A 14 0.52 -8.95 3.75
N CYS A 15 0.13 -9.72 4.76
CA CYS A 15 -0.46 -9.19 5.99
C CYS A 15 0.48 -8.24 6.73
N PHE A 16 1.78 -8.53 6.79
CA PHE A 16 2.75 -7.63 7.42
C PHE A 16 2.84 -6.29 6.69
N VAL A 17 2.92 -6.33 5.35
CA VAL A 17 2.95 -5.10 4.53
C VAL A 17 1.63 -4.33 4.66
N ASP A 18 0.49 -5.02 4.70
CA ASP A 18 -0.82 -4.38 4.84
C ASP A 18 -0.96 -3.66 6.18
N ILE A 19 -0.49 -4.25 7.29
CA ILE A 19 -0.49 -3.57 8.59
C ILE A 19 0.33 -2.28 8.53
N VAL A 20 1.55 -2.34 7.97
CA VAL A 20 2.40 -1.15 7.82
C VAL A 20 1.73 -0.13 6.88
N GLY A 21 1.14 -0.58 5.78
CA GLY A 21 0.41 0.27 4.83
C GLY A 21 -0.77 0.99 5.47
N ILE A 22 -1.58 0.29 6.28
CA ILE A 22 -2.70 0.85 7.02
C ILE A 22 -2.22 1.91 8.01
N CYS A 23 -1.14 1.63 8.77
CA CYS A 23 -0.56 2.62 9.68
C CYS A 23 -0.15 3.89 8.93
N MET A 24 0.55 3.75 7.80
CA MET A 24 0.94 4.90 6.97
C MET A 24 -0.26 5.64 6.36
N PHE A 25 -1.30 4.90 5.97
CA PHE A 25 -2.53 5.47 5.44
C PHE A 25 -3.29 6.28 6.48
N VAL A 26 -3.45 5.78 7.71
CA VAL A 26 -4.11 6.51 8.81
C VAL A 26 -3.36 7.79 9.15
N VAL A 27 -2.03 7.78 9.05
CA VAL A 27 -1.19 8.96 9.32
C VAL A 27 -1.30 9.99 8.20
N SER A 28 -1.35 9.58 6.94
CA SER A 28 -1.32 10.49 5.79
C SER A 28 -2.69 10.94 5.29
N GLN A 29 -3.68 10.03 5.28
CA GLN A 29 -5.03 10.16 4.71
C GLN A 29 -5.09 11.09 3.48
N PRO A 30 -4.37 10.76 2.40
CA PRO A 30 -4.39 11.57 1.19
C PRO A 30 -5.71 11.39 0.46
N VAL A 31 -6.34 12.49 0.09
CA VAL A 31 -7.53 12.53 -0.77
C VAL A 31 -7.15 13.21 -2.07
N TYR A 32 -7.25 12.48 -3.17
CA TYR A 32 -6.96 13.00 -4.51
C TYR A 32 -8.24 13.58 -5.10
N ILE A 33 -8.23 14.88 -5.38
CA ILE A 33 -9.37 15.63 -5.91
C ILE A 33 -8.98 16.25 -7.24
N SER A 34 -9.87 16.19 -8.22
CA SER A 34 -9.74 16.99 -9.45
C SER A 34 -10.47 18.31 -9.23
N ASP A 35 -9.70 19.40 -9.15
CA ASP A 35 -10.24 20.75 -9.07
C ASP A 35 -9.90 21.48 -10.37
N ASN A 36 -10.94 21.88 -11.13
CA ASN A 36 -10.81 22.54 -12.44
C ASN A 36 -9.86 21.82 -13.44
N GLY A 37 -9.87 20.49 -13.45
CA GLY A 37 -9.02 19.68 -14.32
C GLY A 37 -7.57 19.52 -13.82
N VAL A 38 -7.23 20.08 -12.65
CA VAL A 38 -5.93 19.91 -11.99
C VAL A 38 -6.08 18.91 -10.85
N GLY A 39 -5.20 17.90 -10.84
CA GLY A 39 -5.12 16.95 -9.73
C GLY A 39 -4.48 17.60 -8.51
N THR A 40 -5.23 17.73 -7.42
CA THR A 40 -4.74 18.21 -6.12
C THR A 40 -4.80 17.10 -5.09
N THR A 41 -3.85 17.08 -4.15
CA THR A 41 -3.83 16.11 -3.05
C THR A 41 -4.08 16.85 -1.75
N TRP A 42 -5.13 16.49 -1.03
CA TRP A 42 -5.47 17.05 0.27
C TRP A 42 -5.10 16.04 1.35
N ASN A 43 -4.36 16.49 2.37
CA ASN A 43 -3.88 15.63 3.44
C ASN A 43 -4.74 15.86 4.69
N TYR A 44 -5.67 14.94 4.95
CA TYR A 44 -6.55 15.05 6.11
C TYR A 44 -5.98 14.37 7.37
N GLY A 45 -4.93 13.58 7.22
CA GLY A 45 -4.27 12.88 8.32
C GLY A 45 -3.41 13.81 9.17
N PRO A 46 -2.93 13.35 10.34
CA PRO A 46 -2.12 14.14 11.27
C PRO A 46 -0.80 14.67 10.67
N ILE A 47 -0.40 14.22 9.48
CA ILE A 47 0.77 14.77 8.79
C ILE A 47 0.65 16.27 8.50
N HIS A 48 -0.55 16.82 8.36
CA HIS A 48 -0.72 18.24 8.04
C HIS A 48 -0.18 19.19 9.14
N PHE A 49 0.01 18.69 10.37
CA PHE A 49 0.63 19.42 11.47
C PHE A 49 2.16 19.44 11.43
N LEU A 50 2.79 18.59 10.61
CA LEU A 50 4.25 18.49 10.53
C LEU A 50 4.82 19.57 9.60
N PRO A 51 6.07 20.00 9.77
CA PRO A 51 6.71 20.91 8.82
C PRO A 51 7.00 20.23 7.46
N ASN A 52 7.12 21.05 6.41
CA ASN A 52 7.13 20.64 5.00
C ASN A 52 8.14 19.55 4.55
N PRO A 53 9.33 19.32 5.14
CA PRO A 53 10.11 18.16 4.71
C PRO A 53 9.46 16.85 5.17
N TRP A 54 8.93 16.80 6.39
CA TRP A 54 8.38 15.59 6.97
C TRP A 54 7.07 15.16 6.31
N GLN A 55 6.19 16.13 6.00
CA GLN A 55 4.97 15.85 5.25
C GLN A 55 5.27 15.17 3.91
N SER A 56 6.21 15.74 3.16
CA SER A 56 6.61 15.25 1.84
C SER A 56 7.22 13.84 1.90
N ILE A 57 8.05 13.57 2.92
CA ILE A 57 8.65 12.25 3.12
C ILE A 57 7.57 11.21 3.44
N ILE A 58 6.66 11.50 4.36
CA ILE A 58 5.62 10.57 4.78
C ILE A 58 4.66 10.26 3.63
N LEU A 59 4.30 11.26 2.82
CA LEU A 59 3.48 11.05 1.62
C LEU A 59 4.17 10.17 0.58
N ARG A 60 5.49 10.32 0.38
CA ARG A 60 6.25 9.44 -0.51
C ARG A 60 6.27 8.00 0.00
N ILE A 61 6.44 7.81 1.31
CA ILE A 61 6.38 6.48 1.92
C ILE A 61 4.98 5.87 1.76
N ASN A 62 3.92 6.64 1.99
CA ASN A 62 2.55 6.17 1.79
C ASN A 62 2.29 5.72 0.34
N ASN A 63 2.70 6.54 -0.64
CA ASN A 63 2.60 6.19 -2.06
C ASN A 63 3.42 4.95 -2.43
N PHE A 64 4.60 4.78 -1.83
CA PHE A 64 5.42 3.60 -2.00
C PHE A 64 4.72 2.36 -1.43
N MET A 65 4.21 2.43 -0.20
CA MET A 65 3.48 1.34 0.44
C MET A 65 2.24 0.93 -0.36
N ALA A 66 1.49 1.89 -0.91
CA ALA A 66 0.34 1.62 -1.77
C ALA A 66 0.72 0.83 -3.05
N ARG A 67 1.91 1.06 -3.60
CA ARG A 67 2.42 0.24 -4.72
C ARG A 67 2.80 -1.16 -4.25
N VAL A 68 3.48 -1.29 -3.10
CA VAL A 68 3.91 -2.59 -2.58
C VAL A 68 2.69 -3.47 -2.24
N THR A 69 1.64 -2.91 -1.63
CA THR A 69 0.39 -3.66 -1.37
C THR A 69 -0.26 -4.14 -2.67
N SER A 70 -0.31 -3.30 -3.71
CA SER A 70 -0.83 -3.71 -5.02
C SER A 70 -0.02 -4.87 -5.65
N LEU A 71 1.31 -4.84 -5.53
CA LEU A 71 2.18 -5.89 -6.03
C LEU A 71 2.01 -7.20 -5.25
N ASN A 72 1.77 -7.15 -3.94
CA ASN A 72 1.50 -8.33 -3.14
C ASN A 72 0.20 -9.03 -3.59
N VAL A 73 -0.85 -8.26 -3.87
CA VAL A 73 -2.12 -8.81 -4.39
C VAL A 73 -1.89 -9.45 -5.77
N CYS A 74 -1.14 -8.79 -6.67
CA CYS A 74 -0.76 -9.36 -7.96
C CYS A 74 0.03 -10.67 -7.80
N THR A 75 0.96 -10.71 -6.85
CA THR A 75 1.78 -11.91 -6.57
C THR A 75 0.92 -13.07 -6.09
N LEU A 76 -0.03 -12.81 -5.19
CA LEU A 76 -0.99 -13.81 -4.70
C LEU A 76 -1.88 -14.34 -5.84
N PHE A 77 -2.32 -13.45 -6.73
CA PHE A 77 -3.11 -13.81 -7.90
C PHE A 77 -2.32 -14.69 -8.88
N ILE A 78 -1.10 -14.28 -9.25
CA ILE A 78 -0.22 -15.05 -10.14
C ILE A 78 0.09 -16.42 -9.54
N TYR A 79 0.39 -16.48 -8.24
CA TYR A 79 0.65 -17.74 -7.56
C TYR A 79 -0.56 -18.69 -7.65
N ARG A 80 -1.76 -18.21 -7.35
CA ARG A 80 -3.00 -19.01 -7.46
C ARG A 80 -3.27 -19.47 -8.89
N TYR A 81 -3.07 -18.59 -9.88
CA TYR A 81 -3.23 -18.93 -11.28
C TYR A 81 -2.27 -20.05 -11.70
N LEU A 82 -0.99 -19.95 -11.33
CA LEU A 82 0.00 -20.96 -11.68
C LEU A 82 -0.27 -22.33 -11.03
N VAL A 83 -0.79 -22.37 -9.80
CA VAL A 83 -1.17 -23.62 -9.11
C VAL A 83 -2.39 -24.30 -9.74
N VAL A 84 -3.28 -23.54 -10.37
CA VAL A 84 -4.50 -24.09 -11.01
C VAL A 84 -4.24 -24.54 -12.44
N VAL A 85 -3.41 -23.79 -13.18
CA VAL A 85 -3.20 -24.00 -14.63
C VAL A 85 -2.04 -24.96 -14.93
N ARG A 86 -1.06 -25.08 -14.04
CA ARG A 86 -0.05 -26.14 -14.10
C ARG A 86 -0.42 -27.29 -13.17
#